data_AF-A0A7C1LRM8-F1
#
_entry.id   AF-A0A7C1LRM8-F1
#
_cell.length_a   1.000
_cell.length_b   1.000
_cell.length_c   1.000
_cell.angle_alpha   90.00
_cell.angle_beta   90.00
_cell.angle_gamma   90.00
#
_symmetry.space_group_name_H-M   'P 1'
#
loop_
_entity.id
_entity.type
_entity.pdbx_description
1 polymer ?
#
loop_
_entity_poly.entity_id
_entity_poly.type
_entity_poly.pdbx_seq_one_letter_code
_entity_poly.pdbx_strand_id
1 'polypeptide(L)'
;MSDEEGSRFCPYCGIALHHPYWQHIQKEHQDKYSQKETWINLFSDYTNLGMDSATSLMVIAELFNATIEEVRSFLSNAKVL
;
A
#
# COMPACT_ATOMS: atom_id res chain seq x y z
N MET A 1 2.19 -19.50 19.80
CA MET A 1 0.79 -19.38 19.36
C MET A 1 0.79 -18.26 18.35
N SER A 2 0.44 -18.60 17.12
CA SER A 2 0.67 -17.81 15.92
C SER A 2 -0.39 -16.71 15.78
N ASP A 3 0.04 -15.60 15.18
CA ASP A 3 -0.75 -14.56 14.53
C ASP A 3 -1.68 -13.74 15.43
N GLU A 4 -1.15 -12.67 16.03
CA GLU A 4 -1.93 -11.45 16.18
C GLU A 4 -2.24 -10.94 14.76
N GLU A 5 -3.33 -11.47 14.15
CA GLU A 5 -3.92 -10.92 12.94
C GLU A 5 -4.26 -9.46 13.24
N GLY A 6 -3.34 -8.56 12.88
CA GLY A 6 -3.52 -7.12 12.91
C GLY A 6 -4.74 -6.78 12.08
N SER A 7 -5.90 -6.76 12.72
CA SER A 7 -7.18 -6.41 12.11
C SER A 7 -7.15 -4.90 11.89
N ARG A 8 -6.52 -4.49 10.80
CA ARG A 8 -6.49 -3.09 10.40
C ARG A 8 -7.84 -2.80 9.77
N PHE A 9 -8.53 -1.78 10.25
CA PHE A 9 -9.83 -1.40 9.69
C PHE A 9 -9.62 -0.49 8.49
N CYS A 10 -10.49 -0.61 7.48
CA CYS A 10 -10.48 0.27 6.34
C CYS A 10 -10.74 1.72 6.81
N PRO A 11 -9.88 2.69 6.48
CA PRO A 11 -10.10 4.08 6.89
C PRO A 11 -11.31 4.73 6.21
N TYR A 12 -11.86 4.10 5.16
CA TYR A 12 -12.97 4.65 4.37
C TYR A 12 -14.33 4.03 4.70
N CYS A 13 -14.38 2.77 5.14
CA CYS A 13 -15.64 2.06 5.43
C CYS A 13 -15.67 1.36 6.79
N GLY A 14 -14.55 1.32 7.53
CA GLY A 14 -14.48 0.71 8.87
C GLY A 14 -14.56 -0.83 8.89
N ILE A 15 -14.48 -1.50 7.74
CA ILE A 15 -14.48 -2.97 7.66
C ILE A 15 -13.09 -3.51 8.03
N ALA A 16 -13.03 -4.62 8.75
CA ALA A 16 -11.79 -5.32 9.02
C ALA A 16 -11.11 -5.74 7.71
N LEU A 17 -9.89 -5.28 7.49
CA LEU A 17 -9.10 -5.62 6.32
C LEU A 17 -8.30 -6.89 6.61
N HIS A 18 -8.32 -7.79 5.65
CA HIS A 18 -7.38 -8.91 5.61
C HIS A 18 -6.20 -8.52 4.74
N HIS A 19 -5.00 -8.97 5.11
CA HIS A 19 -3.85 -8.79 4.26
C HIS A 19 -4.03 -9.52 2.92
N PRO A 20 -3.66 -8.91 1.80
CA PRO A 20 -3.14 -7.55 1.69
C PRO A 20 -4.27 -6.48 1.73
N TYR A 21 -4.13 -5.52 2.64
CA TYR A 21 -5.16 -4.53 2.98
C TYR A 21 -5.70 -3.70 1.81
N TRP A 22 -4.87 -3.48 0.80
CA TRP A 22 -5.23 -2.68 -0.36
C TRP A 22 -6.20 -3.36 -1.32
N GLN A 23 -6.33 -4.71 -1.30
CA GLN A 23 -7.29 -5.40 -2.18
C GLN A 23 -8.72 -4.96 -1.91
N HIS A 24 -9.05 -4.74 -0.63
CA HIS A 24 -10.34 -4.19 -0.26
C HIS A 24 -10.53 -2.78 -0.80
N ILE A 25 -9.51 -1.92 -0.67
CA ILE A 25 -9.56 -0.53 -1.18
C ILE A 25 -9.69 -0.55 -2.71
N GLN A 26 -8.98 -1.43 -3.41
CA GLN A 26 -9.11 -1.60 -4.87
C GLN A 26 -10.53 -2.02 -5.28
N LYS A 27 -11.18 -2.88 -4.50
CA LYS A 27 -12.50 -3.42 -4.85
C LYS A 27 -13.64 -2.47 -4.49
N GLU A 28 -13.64 -1.95 -3.27
CA GLU A 28 -14.74 -1.17 -2.68
C GLU A 28 -14.53 0.34 -2.76
N HIS A 29 -13.28 0.80 -2.90
CA HIS A 29 -12.89 2.22 -2.90
C HIS A 29 -11.96 2.55 -4.08
N GLN A 30 -12.37 2.21 -5.30
CA GLN A 30 -11.58 2.42 -6.53
C GLN A 30 -11.14 3.89 -6.70
N ASP A 31 -11.99 4.83 -6.28
CA ASP A 31 -11.72 6.26 -6.28
C ASP A 31 -10.52 6.63 -5.38
N LYS A 32 -10.40 5.97 -4.23
CA LYS A 32 -9.27 6.13 -3.29
C LYS A 32 -8.05 5.37 -3.76
N TYR A 33 -8.24 4.13 -4.22
CA TYR A 33 -7.16 3.30 -4.73
C TYR A 33 -6.41 4.00 -5.86
N SER A 34 -7.12 4.64 -6.78
CA SER A 34 -6.51 5.38 -7.90
C SER A 34 -5.68 6.61 -7.51
N GLN A 35 -5.72 7.06 -6.26
CA GLN A 35 -4.95 8.22 -5.80
C GLN A 35 -3.53 7.81 -5.46
N LYS A 36 -2.55 8.64 -5.87
CA LYS A 36 -1.13 8.41 -5.59
C LYS A 36 -0.81 8.35 -4.09
N GLU A 37 -1.65 8.92 -3.23
CA GLU A 37 -1.58 8.75 -1.77
C GLU A 37 -1.63 7.28 -1.33
N THR A 38 -2.28 6.41 -2.11
CA THR A 38 -2.28 4.95 -1.87
C THR A 38 -0.87 4.36 -1.99
N TRP A 39 0.02 4.93 -2.80
CA TRP A 39 1.40 4.46 -2.91
C TRP A 39 2.17 4.62 -1.61
N ILE A 40 1.92 5.71 -0.86
CA ILE A 40 2.53 5.95 0.45
C ILE A 40 2.10 4.90 1.45
N ASN A 41 0.78 4.65 1.53
CA ASN A 41 0.21 3.69 2.45
C ASN A 41 0.71 2.27 2.15
N LEU A 42 0.72 1.88 0.87
CA LEU A 42 1.24 0.59 0.44
C LEU A 42 2.71 0.40 0.76
N PHE A 43 3.53 1.41 0.47
CA PHE A 43 4.96 1.33 0.72
C PHE A 43 5.25 1.21 2.22
N SER A 44 4.56 2.00 3.05
CA SER A 44 4.66 1.90 4.50
C SER A 44 4.20 0.54 5.01
N ASP A 45 3.10 0.00 4.49
CA ASP A 45 2.59 -1.31 4.90
C ASP A 45 3.56 -2.43 4.54
N TYR A 46 4.08 -2.45 3.32
CA TYR A 46 5.02 -3.47 2.90
C TYR A 46 6.33 -3.41 3.68
N THR A 47 6.87 -2.22 3.89
CA THR A 47 8.10 -2.05 4.68
C THR A 47 7.91 -2.41 6.15
N ASN A 48 6.76 -2.08 6.76
CA ASN A 48 6.41 -2.48 8.12
C ASN A 48 6.22 -4.00 8.27
N LEU A 49 5.85 -4.70 7.20
CA LEU A 49 5.78 -6.18 7.17
C LEU A 49 7.15 -6.83 6.96
N GLY A 50 8.23 -6.05 6.90
CA GLY A 50 9.59 -6.55 6.69
C GLY A 50 9.95 -6.79 5.22
N MET A 51 9.11 -6.32 4.27
CA MET A 51 9.48 -6.31 2.85
C MET A 51 10.52 -5.23 2.60
N ASP A 52 11.54 -5.52 1.79
CA ASP A 52 12.53 -4.52 1.44
C ASP A 52 11.94 -3.42 0.54
N SER A 53 12.55 -2.24 0.59
CA SER A 53 12.08 -1.07 -0.16
C SER A 53 12.08 -1.29 -1.68
N ALA A 54 13.02 -2.07 -2.23
CA ALA A 54 13.08 -2.29 -3.68
C ALA A 54 11.93 -3.18 -4.15
N THR A 55 11.65 -4.27 -3.42
CA THR A 55 10.49 -5.14 -3.67
C THR A 55 9.19 -4.38 -3.46
N SER A 56 9.09 -3.56 -2.41
CA SER A 56 7.91 -2.73 -2.15
C SER A 56 7.63 -1.76 -3.30
N LEU A 57 8.66 -1.08 -3.82
CA LEU A 57 8.54 -0.20 -4.99
C LEU A 57 8.11 -0.96 -6.25
N MET A 58 8.68 -2.16 -6.48
CA MET A 58 8.37 -3.00 -7.63
C MET A 58 6.90 -3.43 -7.61
N VAL A 59 6.40 -3.93 -6.47
CA VAL A 59 5.00 -4.34 -6.31
C VAL A 59 4.05 -3.17 -6.57
N ILE A 60 4.34 -1.98 -6.03
CA ILE A 60 3.51 -0.79 -6.28
C ILE A 60 3.54 -0.39 -7.76
N ALA A 61 4.71 -0.44 -8.40
CA ALA A 61 4.84 -0.15 -9.83
C ALA A 61 3.97 -1.10 -10.67
N GLU A 62 3.99 -2.40 -10.37
CA GLU A 62 3.14 -3.41 -11.03
C GLU A 62 1.64 -3.17 -10.77
N LEU A 63 1.25 -2.88 -9.53
CA LEU A 63 -0.14 -2.67 -9.13
C LEU A 63 -0.81 -1.47 -9.81
N PHE A 64 -0.03 -0.42 -10.10
CA PHE A 64 -0.52 0.82 -10.67
C PHE A 64 -0.11 1.04 -12.13
N ASN A 65 0.53 0.04 -12.76
CA ASN A 65 1.09 0.17 -14.11
C ASN A 65 1.96 1.44 -14.26
N ALA A 66 2.77 1.70 -13.23
CA ALA A 66 3.69 2.84 -13.15
C ALA A 66 5.14 2.34 -13.22
N THR A 67 6.11 3.24 -13.42
CA THR A 67 7.52 2.86 -13.35
C THR A 67 8.03 2.91 -11.91
N ILE A 68 9.01 2.08 -11.57
CA ILE A 68 9.68 2.12 -10.26
C ILE A 68 10.23 3.53 -9.97
N GLU A 69 10.78 4.20 -10.99
CA GLU A 69 11.28 5.57 -10.87
C GLU A 69 10.17 6.58 -10.54
N GLU A 70 8.99 6.45 -11.16
CA GLU A 70 7.84 7.32 -10.86
C GLU A 70 7.38 7.13 -9.42
N VAL A 71 7.20 5.87 -8.99
CA VAL A 71 6.79 5.54 -7.62
C VAL A 71 7.82 6.05 -6.62
N ARG A 72 9.11 5.80 -6.87
CA ARG A 72 10.20 6.27 -6.03
C ARG A 72 10.24 7.80 -5.94
N SER A 73 10.15 8.49 -7.08
CA SER A 73 10.14 9.95 -7.14
C SER A 73 8.97 10.52 -6.33
N PHE A 74 7.77 9.93 -6.45
CA PHE A 74 6.62 10.34 -5.65
C PHE A 74 6.85 10.13 -4.14
N LEU A 75 7.33 8.95 -3.73
CA LEU A 75 7.56 8.65 -2.32
C LEU A 75 8.68 9.49 -1.69
N SER A 76 9.75 9.78 -2.43
CA SER A 76 10.80 10.70 -2.00
C SER A 76 10.28 12.13 -1.85
N ASN A 77 9.46 12.61 -2.79
CA ASN A 77 8.80 13.92 -2.68
C ASN A 77 7.84 13.98 -1.47
N ALA A 78 7.20 12.86 -1.14
CA ALA A 78 6.35 12.72 0.04
C ALA A 78 7.13 12.54 1.36
N LYS A 79 8.47 12.46 1.32
CA LYS A 79 9.37 12.21 2.47
C LYS A 79 9.10 10.89 3.21
N VAL A 80 8.67 9.88 2.46
CA VAL A 80 8.40 8.52 2.96
C VAL A 80 9.60 7.60 2.73
N LEU A 81 10.43 7.93 1.73
CA LEU A 81 11.62 7.21 1.30
C LEU A 81 12.89 8.00 1.57
#